data_AF-A0A7V5WKK4-F1
#
_entry.id   AF-A0A7V5WKK4-F1
#
_cell.length_a   1.000
_cell.length_b   1.000
_cell.length_c   1.000
_cell.angle_alpha   90.00
_cell.angle_beta   90.00
_cell.angle_gamma   90.00
#
_symmetry.space_group_name_H-M   'P 1'
#
loop_
_entity.id
_entity.type
_entity.pdbx_description
1 polymer ?
#
loop_
_entity_poly.entity_id
_entity_poly.type
_entity_poly.pdbx_seq_one_letter_code
_entity_poly.pdbx_strand_id
1 'polypeptide(L)'
;IQPGEGTTGERRASDRFDFSMLLIDRAIDYLPHIIYSLQRMGKAGVGGGNRSGMGRFSLDRVTAGENTLFDAVEGVLRKPEEPERLALEAGAAVPVREIEVRLLTPLRLKMGNELHDDLPFHVLVRAGLRRMAALEQAYGGGEPELDYRGLIGLAEQVEAVDSSLRWQEMRRFSNRQRQEVSLSGLTGAIRYRGDLLEFMPLLAYCEKVHVGKQTVFGLGRISVKICDLK
;
A
#
# COMPACT_ATOMS: atom_id res chain seq x y z
N ILE A 1 1.42 7.17 3.21
CA ILE A 1 2.83 7.06 3.62
C ILE A 1 3.15 5.59 3.80
N GLN A 2 4.19 5.09 3.14
CA GLN A 2 4.70 3.74 3.27
C GLN A 2 6.07 3.85 3.95
N PRO A 3 6.26 3.28 5.14
CA PRO A 3 7.59 3.26 5.74
C PRO A 3 8.53 2.47 4.81
N GLY A 4 9.74 2.99 4.58
CA GLY A 4 10.81 2.25 3.92
C GLY A 4 11.35 1.10 4.78
N GLU A 5 12.41 0.47 4.31
CA GLU A 5 13.10 -0.58 5.07
C GLU A 5 13.83 0.00 6.29
N GLY A 6 13.94 -0.80 7.37
CA GLY A 6 14.69 -0.40 8.56
C GLY A 6 14.12 0.82 9.31
N THR A 7 12.84 1.14 9.16
CA THR A 7 12.19 2.31 9.78
C THR A 7 11.91 2.19 11.27
N THR A 8 12.23 1.04 11.88
CA THR A 8 12.12 0.81 13.32
C THR A 8 13.43 1.10 14.05
N GLY A 9 13.33 1.54 15.30
CA GLY A 9 14.47 1.71 16.19
C GLY A 9 14.97 3.15 16.29
N GLU A 10 16.06 3.32 17.03
CA GLU A 10 16.70 4.62 17.21
C GLU A 10 17.55 4.98 15.99
N ARG A 11 17.52 6.26 15.61
CA ARG A 11 18.34 6.82 14.53
C ARG A 11 19.41 7.73 15.11
N ARG A 12 20.61 7.62 14.58
CA ARG A 12 21.75 8.48 14.90
C ARG A 12 21.84 9.63 13.91
N ALA A 13 22.62 10.66 14.28
CA ALA A 13 22.91 11.74 13.36
C ALA A 13 23.61 11.20 12.11
N SER A 14 23.17 11.67 10.93
CA SER A 14 23.62 11.24 9.60
C SER A 14 23.05 9.92 9.10
N ASP A 15 22.26 9.20 9.89
CA ASP A 15 21.53 8.03 9.39
C ASP A 15 20.55 8.46 8.30
N ARG A 16 20.55 7.74 7.19
CA ARG A 16 19.60 7.94 6.10
C ARG A 16 18.40 7.02 6.28
N PHE A 17 17.23 7.51 5.90
CA PHE A 17 16.02 6.72 5.82
C PHE A 17 15.16 7.23 4.67
N ASP A 18 14.39 6.32 4.11
CA ASP A 18 13.42 6.58 3.06
C ASP A 18 12.01 6.22 3.52
N PHE A 19 11.05 6.82 2.83
CA PHE A 19 9.65 6.46 2.91
C PHE A 19 8.99 6.88 1.60
N SER A 20 7.90 6.20 1.25
CA SER A 20 7.16 6.50 0.02
C SER A 20 5.80 7.11 0.35
N MET A 21 5.25 7.86 -0.60
CA MET A 21 3.87 8.33 -0.52
C MET A 21 3.18 8.12 -1.86
N LEU A 22 2.00 7.52 -1.82
CA LEU A 22 1.13 7.45 -2.98
C LEU A 22 0.28 8.74 -3.04
N LEU A 23 0.47 9.52 -4.10
CA LEU A 23 -0.37 10.68 -4.42
C LEU A 23 -1.33 10.27 -5.52
N ILE A 24 -2.62 10.54 -5.33
CA ILE A 24 -3.68 10.18 -6.27
C ILE A 24 -4.38 11.48 -6.70
N ASP A 25 -4.57 11.64 -8.00
CA ASP A 25 -5.34 12.74 -8.59
C ASP A 25 -4.86 14.12 -8.09
N ARG A 26 -5.76 15.01 -7.65
CA ARG A 26 -5.44 16.36 -7.14
C ARG A 26 -4.39 16.39 -6.03
N ALA A 27 -4.14 15.27 -5.33
CA ALA A 27 -3.06 15.20 -4.34
C ALA A 27 -1.68 15.51 -4.95
N ILE A 28 -1.50 15.26 -6.25
CA ILE A 28 -0.27 15.55 -6.99
C ILE A 28 0.00 17.06 -7.05
N ASP A 29 -1.04 17.88 -7.21
CA ASP A 29 -0.91 19.34 -7.25
C ASP A 29 -0.43 19.93 -5.92
N TYR A 30 -0.63 19.21 -4.81
CA TYR A 30 -0.14 19.60 -3.49
C TYR A 30 1.33 19.21 -3.23
N LEU A 31 2.04 18.60 -4.19
CA LEU A 31 3.43 18.18 -4.04
C LEU A 31 4.36 19.30 -3.50
N PRO A 32 4.30 20.56 -3.99
CA PRO A 32 5.11 21.64 -3.42
C PRO A 32 4.85 21.89 -1.94
N HIS A 33 3.58 21.82 -1.53
CA HIS A 33 3.18 22.02 -0.14
C HIS A 33 3.59 20.84 0.75
N ILE A 34 3.53 19.62 0.22
CA ILE A 34 4.02 18.41 0.88
C ILE A 34 5.52 18.53 1.15
N ILE A 35 6.31 18.87 0.13
CA ILE A 35 7.77 19.01 0.24
C ILE A 35 8.13 20.08 1.26
N TYR A 36 7.49 21.25 1.16
CA TYR A 36 7.66 22.31 2.14
C TYR A 36 7.32 21.85 3.57
N SER A 37 6.20 21.14 3.73
CA SER A 37 5.79 20.61 5.03
C SER A 37 6.78 19.60 5.59
N LEU A 38 7.34 18.72 4.77
CA LEU A 38 8.38 17.77 5.17
C LEU A 38 9.66 18.49 5.62
N GLN A 39 10.11 19.51 4.89
CA GLN A 39 11.26 20.33 5.30
C GLN A 39 11.00 21.05 6.63
N ARG A 40 9.80 21.60 6.82
CA ARG A 40 9.39 22.23 8.08
C ARG A 40 9.31 21.22 9.23
N MET A 41 8.79 20.02 8.96
CA MET A 41 8.73 18.92 9.93
C MET A 41 10.14 18.48 10.36
N GLY A 42 11.08 18.34 9.43
CA GLY A 42 12.48 18.03 9.73
C GLY A 42 13.17 19.08 10.60
N LYS A 43 12.84 20.37 10.38
CA LYS A 43 13.29 21.50 11.22
C LYS A 43 12.56 21.61 12.56
N ALA A 44 11.31 21.20 12.67
CA ALA A 44 10.59 21.21 13.94
C ALA A 44 11.06 20.05 14.84
N GLY A 45 11.34 18.91 14.22
CA GLY A 45 11.67 17.65 14.86
C GLY A 45 10.46 16.70 14.95
N VAL A 46 10.74 15.40 15.02
CA VAL A 46 9.77 14.30 15.07
C VAL A 46 10.15 13.27 16.14
N GLY A 47 9.18 12.44 16.53
CA GLY A 47 9.35 11.36 17.50
C GLY A 47 9.03 11.75 18.94
N GLY A 48 9.26 10.83 19.88
CA GLY A 48 8.95 11.01 21.31
C GLY A 48 9.88 11.99 22.05
N GLY A 49 10.98 12.39 21.40
CA GLY A 49 12.01 13.25 22.00
C GLY A 49 12.82 12.58 23.10
N ASN A 50 13.98 13.15 23.40
CA ASN A 50 14.79 12.80 24.57
C ASN A 50 15.35 14.07 25.22
N ARG A 51 16.32 13.93 26.12
CA ARG A 51 16.97 15.08 26.80
C ARG A 51 17.59 16.10 25.82
N SER A 52 17.95 15.68 24.62
CA SER A 52 18.50 16.50 23.54
C SER A 52 17.44 17.06 22.59
N GLY A 53 16.15 16.85 22.88
CA GLY A 53 15.02 17.30 22.07
C GLY A 53 14.47 16.23 21.13
N MET A 54 13.66 16.66 20.15
CA MET A 54 13.09 15.79 19.11
C MET A 54 14.11 15.49 18.00
N GLY A 55 13.96 14.33 17.34
CA GLY A 55 14.81 13.94 16.22
C GLY A 55 14.59 14.86 15.02
N ARG A 56 15.65 15.43 14.47
CA ARG A 56 15.60 16.35 13.32
C ARG A 56 16.14 15.65 12.08
N PHE A 57 15.65 16.05 10.92
CA PHE A 57 16.15 15.55 9.64
C PHE A 57 16.13 16.66 8.59
N SER A 58 16.90 16.47 7.52
CA SER A 58 16.84 17.26 6.29
C SER A 58 16.30 16.39 5.17
N LEU A 59 15.43 16.94 4.33
CA LEU A 59 14.98 16.27 3.12
C LEU A 59 16.09 16.35 2.08
N ASP A 60 16.67 15.20 1.72
CA ASP A 60 17.78 15.09 0.76
C ASP A 60 17.27 15.07 -0.68
N ARG A 61 16.35 14.14 -0.98
CA ARG A 61 15.84 13.91 -2.33
C ARG A 61 14.39 13.44 -2.32
N VAL A 62 13.64 13.77 -3.36
CA VAL A 62 12.31 13.20 -3.67
C VAL A 62 12.34 12.69 -5.10
N THR A 63 11.89 11.45 -5.31
CA THR A 63 11.80 10.82 -6.62
C THR A 63 10.39 10.29 -6.89
N ALA A 64 10.05 10.15 -8.17
CA ALA A 64 8.92 9.36 -8.65
C ALA A 64 9.43 8.39 -9.71
N GLY A 65 9.53 7.10 -9.36
CA GLY A 65 10.29 6.15 -10.15
C GLY A 65 11.74 6.59 -10.27
N GLU A 66 12.25 6.66 -11.50
CA GLU A 66 13.62 7.12 -11.81
C GLU A 66 13.75 8.65 -11.87
N ASN A 67 12.63 9.38 -11.91
CA ASN A 67 12.62 10.83 -12.05
C ASN A 67 12.87 11.51 -10.69
N THR A 68 13.87 12.40 -10.63
CA THR A 68 14.10 13.24 -9.46
C THR A 68 13.23 14.47 -9.50
N LEU A 69 12.31 14.59 -8.54
CA LEU A 69 11.38 15.71 -8.41
C LEU A 69 11.96 16.84 -7.55
N PHE A 70 12.78 16.52 -6.57
CA PHE A 70 13.46 17.49 -5.72
C PHE A 70 14.83 16.95 -5.31
N ASP A 71 15.86 17.80 -5.39
CA ASP A 71 17.19 17.53 -4.84
C ASP A 71 17.62 18.73 -4.00
N ALA A 72 18.13 18.48 -2.78
CA ALA A 72 18.50 19.52 -1.84
C ALA A 72 19.68 20.39 -2.30
N VAL A 73 20.53 19.88 -3.19
CA VAL A 73 21.68 20.63 -3.73
C VAL A 73 21.21 21.64 -4.78
N GLU A 74 20.34 21.21 -5.70
CA GLU A 74 19.76 22.11 -6.71
C GLU A 74 18.73 23.06 -6.09
N GLY A 75 17.98 22.61 -5.09
CA GLY A 75 16.90 23.36 -4.46
C GLY A 75 15.69 23.58 -5.38
N VAL A 76 15.67 22.96 -6.56
CA VAL A 76 14.60 23.08 -7.55
C VAL A 76 13.60 21.96 -7.37
N LEU A 77 12.33 22.32 -7.34
CA LEU A 77 11.22 21.39 -7.42
C LEU A 77 10.72 21.30 -8.86
N ARG A 78 10.71 20.08 -9.40
CA ARG A 78 10.19 19.75 -10.72
C ARG A 78 8.79 19.15 -10.59
N LYS A 79 7.91 19.50 -11.53
CA LYS A 79 6.59 18.87 -11.62
C LYS A 79 6.77 17.46 -12.21
N PRO A 80 6.03 16.43 -11.74
CA PRO A 80 5.97 15.17 -12.45
C PRO A 80 5.42 15.41 -13.87
N GLU A 81 6.16 14.95 -14.88
CA GLU A 81 5.84 15.20 -16.29
C GLU A 81 4.53 14.51 -16.69
N GLU A 82 4.39 13.22 -16.40
CA GLU A 82 3.17 12.45 -16.65
C GLU A 82 2.92 11.47 -15.48
N PRO A 83 1.91 11.75 -14.63
CA PRO A 83 1.49 10.79 -13.62
C PRO A 83 0.98 9.51 -14.27
N GLU A 84 1.31 8.37 -13.66
CA GLU A 84 0.80 7.07 -14.12
C GLU A 84 -0.73 7.05 -14.04
N ARG A 85 -1.36 6.71 -15.16
CA ARG A 85 -2.81 6.45 -15.21
C ARG A 85 -3.05 4.99 -14.83
N LEU A 86 -3.78 4.77 -13.74
CA LEU A 86 -4.28 3.43 -13.43
C LEU A 86 -5.51 3.14 -14.28
N ALA A 87 -5.52 1.96 -14.89
CA ALA A 87 -6.66 1.40 -15.58
C ALA A 87 -6.76 -0.09 -15.23
N LEU A 88 -7.98 -0.63 -15.31
CA LEU A 88 -8.17 -2.08 -15.39
C LEU A 88 -7.78 -2.52 -16.80
N GLU A 89 -6.49 -2.77 -16.99
CA GLU A 89 -5.97 -3.34 -18.23
C GLU A 89 -6.55 -4.75 -18.41
N ALA A 90 -6.99 -5.09 -19.61
CA ALA A 90 -7.38 -6.47 -19.90
C ALA A 90 -6.17 -7.39 -19.68
N GLY A 91 -6.36 -8.45 -18.90
CA GLY A 91 -5.30 -9.43 -18.62
C GLY A 91 -4.77 -10.05 -19.91
N ALA A 92 -3.49 -10.45 -19.91
CA ALA A 92 -2.90 -11.22 -21.00
C ALA A 92 -3.75 -12.45 -21.32
N ALA A 93 -3.87 -12.85 -22.59
CA ALA A 93 -4.69 -13.99 -23.01
C ALA A 93 -4.19 -15.38 -22.54
N VAL A 94 -3.24 -15.42 -21.61
CA VAL A 94 -2.62 -16.64 -21.10
C VAL A 94 -3.36 -17.07 -19.83
N PRO A 95 -3.85 -18.32 -19.75
CA PRO A 95 -4.46 -18.83 -18.54
C PRO A 95 -3.53 -18.71 -17.34
N VAL A 96 -4.05 -18.18 -16.23
CA VAL A 96 -3.37 -18.16 -14.93
C VAL A 96 -4.10 -19.14 -14.01
N ARG A 97 -3.36 -20.12 -13.50
CA ARG A 97 -3.85 -21.24 -12.70
C ARG A 97 -3.32 -21.24 -11.27
N GLU A 98 -2.16 -20.64 -11.05
CA GLU A 98 -1.56 -20.51 -9.73
C GLU A 98 -0.83 -19.17 -9.56
N ILE A 99 -1.11 -18.49 -8.46
CA ILE A 99 -0.41 -17.26 -8.05
C ILE A 99 0.05 -17.36 -6.60
N GLU A 100 1.12 -16.64 -6.29
CA GLU A 100 1.52 -16.32 -4.92
C GLU A 100 1.22 -14.84 -4.64
N VAL A 101 0.45 -14.58 -3.58
CA VAL A 101 0.21 -13.23 -3.05
C VAL A 101 1.03 -13.05 -1.78
N ARG A 102 1.87 -12.01 -1.74
CA ARG A 102 2.62 -11.63 -0.54
C ARG A 102 2.04 -10.37 0.08
N LEU A 103 1.82 -10.39 1.38
CA LEU A 103 1.40 -9.26 2.19
C LEU A 103 2.65 -8.53 2.70
N LEU A 104 3.07 -7.49 1.98
CA LEU A 104 4.31 -6.73 2.25
C LEU A 104 4.18 -5.82 3.47
N THR A 105 2.95 -5.47 3.84
CA THR A 105 2.61 -4.74 5.07
C THR A 105 1.34 -5.36 5.66
N PRO A 106 1.05 -5.15 6.97
CA PRO A 106 -0.13 -5.74 7.60
C PRO A 106 -1.42 -5.47 6.81
N LEU A 107 -2.09 -6.55 6.39
CA LEU A 107 -3.39 -6.50 5.76
C LEU A 107 -4.48 -6.55 6.83
N ARG A 108 -5.36 -5.55 6.82
CA ARG A 108 -6.47 -5.44 7.78
C ARG A 108 -7.81 -5.56 7.09
N LEU A 109 -8.49 -6.67 7.33
CA LEU A 109 -9.83 -6.95 6.82
C LEU A 109 -10.83 -7.06 7.98
N LYS A 110 -12.12 -6.86 7.70
CA LYS A 110 -13.19 -7.15 8.67
C LYS A 110 -13.64 -8.58 8.38
N MET A 111 -13.11 -9.54 9.12
CA MET A 111 -13.46 -10.97 9.01
C MET A 111 -13.92 -11.41 10.40
N GLY A 112 -15.23 -11.62 10.58
CA GLY A 112 -15.78 -12.09 11.85
C GLY A 112 -15.28 -11.36 13.10
N ASN A 113 -15.39 -12.03 14.25
CA ASN A 113 -14.78 -11.62 15.52
C ASN A 113 -13.46 -12.37 15.79
N GLU A 114 -12.99 -13.21 14.87
CA GLU A 114 -11.84 -14.08 15.09
C GLU A 114 -10.62 -13.61 14.31
N LEU A 115 -9.45 -13.78 14.93
CA LEU A 115 -8.15 -13.63 14.28
C LEU A 115 -7.96 -14.85 13.38
N HIS A 116 -8.22 -14.69 12.09
CA HIS A 116 -7.99 -15.75 11.12
C HIS A 116 -6.58 -15.62 10.56
N ASP A 117 -5.75 -16.65 10.71
CA ASP A 117 -4.49 -16.83 9.97
C ASP A 117 -4.74 -17.36 8.53
N ASP A 118 -6.00 -17.32 8.09
CA ASP A 118 -6.44 -17.67 6.75
C ASP A 118 -6.93 -16.43 5.99
N LEU A 119 -6.77 -16.46 4.68
CA LEU A 119 -7.26 -15.45 3.75
C LEU A 119 -7.84 -16.15 2.53
N PRO A 120 -9.12 -16.54 2.56
CA PRO A 120 -9.78 -17.09 1.37
C PRO A 120 -9.76 -16.09 0.22
N PHE A 121 -9.59 -16.57 -1.01
CA PHE A 121 -9.35 -15.70 -2.17
C PHE A 121 -10.49 -14.69 -2.40
N HIS A 122 -11.75 -15.12 -2.31
CA HIS A 122 -12.92 -14.26 -2.44
C HIS A 122 -12.94 -13.09 -1.43
N VAL A 123 -12.32 -13.23 -0.25
CA VAL A 123 -12.22 -12.15 0.74
C VAL A 123 -11.24 -11.08 0.25
N LEU A 124 -10.09 -11.49 -0.27
CA LEU A 124 -9.10 -10.59 -0.86
C LEU A 124 -9.71 -9.85 -2.07
N VAL A 125 -10.38 -10.58 -2.98
CA VAL A 125 -11.07 -10.01 -4.14
C VAL A 125 -12.14 -9.00 -3.71
N ARG A 126 -13.00 -9.33 -2.73
CA ARG A 126 -14.01 -8.40 -2.20
C ARG A 126 -13.38 -7.13 -1.65
N ALA A 127 -12.27 -7.25 -0.93
CA ALA A 127 -11.56 -6.11 -0.38
C ALA A 127 -10.95 -5.23 -1.48
N GLY A 128 -10.41 -5.85 -2.54
CA GLY A 128 -9.87 -5.17 -3.72
C GLY A 128 -10.96 -4.44 -4.50
N LEU A 129 -12.07 -5.11 -4.83
CA LEU A 129 -13.20 -4.54 -5.55
C LEU A 129 -13.75 -3.30 -4.82
N ARG A 130 -13.97 -3.40 -3.50
CA ARG A 130 -14.43 -2.24 -2.70
C ARG A 130 -13.42 -1.09 -2.72
N ARG A 131 -12.12 -1.38 -2.71
CA ARG A 131 -11.07 -0.36 -2.74
C ARG A 131 -11.03 0.36 -4.09
N MET A 132 -11.10 -0.41 -5.17
CA MET A 132 -11.16 0.11 -6.53
C MET A 132 -12.41 0.96 -6.73
N ALA A 133 -13.60 0.44 -6.42
CA ALA A 133 -14.86 1.19 -6.51
C ALA A 133 -14.79 2.53 -5.77
N ALA A 134 -14.27 2.54 -4.53
CA ALA A 134 -14.12 3.77 -3.76
C ALA A 134 -13.13 4.78 -4.35
N LEU A 135 -12.08 4.32 -5.03
CA LEU A 135 -11.12 5.20 -5.70
C LEU A 135 -11.68 5.76 -7.00
N GLU A 136 -12.26 4.91 -7.83
CA GLU A 136 -12.87 5.30 -9.10
C GLU A 136 -14.06 6.25 -8.89
N GLN A 137 -14.84 6.04 -7.82
CA GLN A 137 -15.91 6.95 -7.43
C GLN A 137 -15.41 8.32 -6.96
N ALA A 138 -14.22 8.38 -6.34
CA ALA A 138 -13.68 9.61 -5.76
C ALA A 138 -12.80 10.41 -6.74
N TYR A 139 -12.09 9.71 -7.63
CA TYR A 139 -11.02 10.28 -8.46
C TYR A 139 -11.09 9.84 -9.94
N GLY A 140 -11.89 8.83 -10.26
CA GLY A 140 -12.04 8.32 -11.63
C GLY A 140 -13.32 8.83 -12.31
N GLY A 141 -13.83 8.03 -13.24
CA GLY A 141 -15.07 8.32 -13.97
C GLY A 141 -16.36 7.94 -13.25
N GLY A 142 -16.28 7.46 -12.00
CA GLY A 142 -17.38 6.82 -11.27
C GLY A 142 -17.10 5.33 -11.00
N GLU A 143 -17.93 4.69 -10.17
CA GLU A 143 -17.81 3.26 -9.88
C GLU A 143 -17.86 2.41 -11.17
N PRO A 144 -16.91 1.48 -11.40
CA PRO A 144 -16.90 0.65 -12.59
C PRO A 144 -18.14 -0.25 -12.68
N GLU A 145 -18.70 -0.34 -13.89
CA GLU A 145 -19.80 -1.25 -14.20
C GLU A 145 -19.26 -2.68 -14.35
N LEU A 146 -19.19 -3.40 -13.23
CA LEU A 146 -18.71 -4.79 -13.15
C LEU A 146 -19.77 -5.70 -12.54
N ASP A 147 -19.79 -6.97 -12.93
CA ASP A 147 -20.58 -7.99 -12.23
C ASP A 147 -19.87 -8.39 -10.92
N TYR A 148 -19.98 -7.53 -9.90
CA TYR A 148 -19.42 -7.78 -8.57
C TYR A 148 -19.87 -9.11 -7.98
N ARG A 149 -21.12 -9.55 -8.25
CA ARG A 149 -21.65 -10.78 -7.69
C ARG A 149 -21.07 -12.00 -8.40
N GLY A 150 -21.02 -11.98 -9.72
CA GLY A 150 -20.38 -13.02 -10.54
C GLY A 150 -18.90 -13.17 -10.19
N LEU A 151 -18.14 -12.07 -10.15
CA LEU A 151 -16.72 -12.08 -9.80
C LEU A 151 -16.45 -12.70 -8.43
N ILE A 152 -17.29 -12.40 -7.44
CA ILE A 152 -17.17 -13.01 -6.11
C ILE A 152 -17.51 -14.50 -6.14
N GLY A 153 -18.55 -14.91 -6.87
CA GLY A 153 -18.90 -16.33 -7.01
C GLY A 153 -17.83 -17.15 -7.74
N LEU A 154 -17.11 -16.54 -8.69
CA LEU A 154 -15.92 -17.14 -9.32
C LEU A 154 -14.76 -17.22 -8.33
N ALA A 155 -14.52 -16.17 -7.56
CA ALA A 155 -13.43 -16.13 -6.58
C ALA A 155 -13.61 -17.14 -5.42
N GLU A 156 -14.85 -17.55 -5.13
CA GLU A 156 -15.16 -18.59 -4.15
C GLU A 156 -14.71 -20.00 -4.61
N GLN A 157 -14.48 -20.20 -5.90
CA GLN A 157 -13.99 -21.47 -6.47
C GLN A 157 -12.45 -21.58 -6.46
N VAL A 158 -11.76 -20.51 -6.08
CA VAL A 158 -10.29 -20.46 -6.01
C VAL A 158 -9.83 -20.91 -4.62
N GLU A 159 -8.98 -21.93 -4.61
CA GLU A 159 -8.49 -22.56 -3.39
C GLU A 159 -7.19 -21.93 -2.90
N ALA A 160 -7.05 -21.78 -1.58
CA ALA A 160 -5.77 -21.50 -0.94
C ALA A 160 -5.02 -22.83 -0.73
N VAL A 161 -3.86 -22.99 -1.36
CA VAL A 161 -3.13 -24.28 -1.40
C VAL A 161 -1.86 -24.31 -0.55
N ASP A 162 -1.32 -23.15 -0.18
CA ASP A 162 -0.14 -23.00 0.69
C ASP A 162 -0.21 -21.66 1.41
N SER A 163 0.16 -21.59 2.68
CA SER A 163 0.08 -20.37 3.49
C SER A 163 1.17 -20.30 4.54
N SER A 164 1.81 -19.14 4.59
CA SER A 164 2.73 -18.71 5.65
C SER A 164 2.21 -17.45 6.36
N LEU A 165 0.90 -17.21 6.24
CA LEU A 165 0.24 -16.07 6.84
C LEU A 165 0.34 -16.15 8.37
N ARG A 166 0.53 -14.99 8.97
CA ARG A 166 0.55 -14.82 10.42
C ARG A 166 0.03 -13.45 10.80
N TRP A 167 -0.63 -13.38 11.94
CA TRP A 167 -0.93 -12.11 12.57
C TRP A 167 0.35 -11.41 13.05
N GLN A 168 0.62 -10.22 12.54
CA GLN A 168 1.69 -9.35 13.04
C GLN A 168 1.10 -8.30 13.98
N GLU A 169 1.56 -8.30 15.23
CA GLU A 169 1.28 -7.22 16.15
C GLU A 169 2.08 -5.96 15.77
N MET A 170 1.38 -4.86 15.54
CA MET A 170 1.99 -3.57 15.27
C MET A 170 1.17 -2.47 15.93
N ARG A 171 1.85 -1.53 16.58
CA ARG A 171 1.21 -0.40 17.27
C ARG A 171 1.87 0.90 16.88
N ARG A 172 1.11 1.98 16.94
CA ARG A 172 1.65 3.35 16.91
C ARG A 172 1.08 4.17 18.04
N PHE A 173 1.83 5.16 18.48
CA PHE A 173 1.29 6.19 19.36
C PHE A 173 0.55 7.26 18.54
N SER A 174 -0.61 7.69 19.02
CA SER A 174 -1.43 8.73 18.39
C SER A 174 -1.32 10.01 19.19
N ASN A 175 -0.45 10.95 18.77
CA ASN A 175 -0.27 12.23 19.51
C ASN A 175 -1.57 13.03 19.67
N ARG A 176 -2.48 12.98 18.67
CA ARG A 176 -3.77 13.66 18.72
C ARG A 176 -4.70 13.10 19.81
N GLN A 177 -4.68 11.79 20.02
CA GLN A 177 -5.57 11.09 20.95
C GLN A 177 -4.86 10.63 22.23
N ARG A 178 -3.54 10.81 22.31
CA ARG A 178 -2.64 10.36 23.39
C ARG A 178 -2.83 8.89 23.78
N GLN A 179 -3.00 8.02 22.79
CA GLN A 179 -3.18 6.58 23.02
C GLN A 179 -2.43 5.74 21.98
N GLU A 180 -2.15 4.48 22.32
CA GLU A 180 -1.71 3.48 21.35
C GLU A 180 -2.87 3.08 20.43
N VAL A 181 -2.59 2.99 19.14
CA VAL A 181 -3.51 2.53 18.11
C VAL A 181 -2.90 1.32 17.44
N SER A 182 -3.64 0.21 17.41
CA SER A 182 -3.24 -0.99 16.69
C SER A 182 -3.25 -0.74 15.18
N LEU A 183 -2.13 -1.10 14.56
CA LEU A 183 -1.94 -1.27 13.12
C LEU A 183 -1.74 -2.77 12.77
N SER A 184 -2.03 -3.66 13.71
CA SER A 184 -1.87 -5.11 13.55
C SER A 184 -2.75 -5.66 12.42
N GLY A 185 -2.24 -6.68 11.73
CA GLY A 185 -2.91 -7.32 10.60
C GLY A 185 -2.13 -8.54 10.09
N LEU A 186 -2.64 -9.18 9.05
CA LEU A 186 -2.00 -10.35 8.43
C LEU A 186 -0.77 -9.96 7.62
N THR A 187 0.29 -10.74 7.76
CA THR A 187 1.53 -10.65 6.96
C THR A 187 1.97 -12.04 6.52
N GLY A 188 2.84 -12.14 5.52
CA GLY A 188 3.32 -13.42 4.99
C GLY A 188 2.94 -13.62 3.53
N ALA A 189 2.90 -14.87 3.08
CA ALA A 189 2.53 -15.23 1.71
C ALA A 189 1.46 -16.32 1.71
N ILE A 190 0.64 -16.32 0.66
CA ILE A 190 -0.40 -17.32 0.40
C ILE A 190 -0.43 -17.65 -1.09
N ARG A 191 -0.56 -18.93 -1.43
CA ARG A 191 -0.75 -19.39 -2.81
C ARG A 191 -2.18 -19.75 -3.07
N TYR A 192 -2.67 -19.31 -4.21
CA TYR A 192 -4.01 -19.60 -4.70
C TYR A 192 -3.95 -20.41 -5.98
N ARG A 193 -4.86 -21.37 -6.13
CA ARG A 193 -5.02 -22.20 -7.32
C ARG A 193 -6.47 -22.17 -7.80
N GLY A 194 -6.68 -22.00 -9.10
CA GLY A 194 -8.02 -21.94 -9.70
C GLY A 194 -8.02 -21.34 -11.10
N ASP A 195 -9.15 -20.76 -11.52
CA ASP A 195 -9.16 -19.87 -12.69
C ASP A 195 -8.91 -18.43 -12.23
N LEU A 196 -7.69 -17.93 -12.45
CA LEU A 196 -7.22 -16.68 -11.85
C LEU A 196 -7.13 -15.53 -12.85
N LEU A 197 -7.26 -15.81 -14.15
CA LEU A 197 -6.99 -14.85 -15.20
C LEU A 197 -7.85 -13.58 -15.06
N GLU A 198 -9.14 -13.75 -14.79
CA GLU A 198 -10.10 -12.65 -14.67
C GLU A 198 -9.81 -11.70 -13.49
N PHE A 199 -9.06 -12.18 -12.48
CA PHE A 199 -8.72 -11.38 -11.30
C PHE A 199 -7.40 -10.62 -11.43
N MET A 200 -6.57 -10.94 -12.43
CA MET A 200 -5.26 -10.31 -12.59
C MET A 200 -5.32 -8.78 -12.73
N PRO A 201 -6.26 -8.18 -13.48
CA PRO A 201 -6.38 -6.72 -13.56
C PRO A 201 -6.66 -6.08 -12.20
N LEU A 202 -7.56 -6.67 -11.42
CA LEU A 202 -7.90 -6.20 -10.08
C LEU A 202 -6.70 -6.31 -9.13
N LEU A 203 -5.99 -7.44 -9.17
CA LEU A 203 -4.83 -7.67 -8.32
C LEU A 203 -3.70 -6.69 -8.65
N ALA A 204 -3.40 -6.47 -9.93
CA ALA A 204 -2.42 -5.47 -10.38
C ALA A 204 -2.80 -4.04 -9.94
N TYR A 205 -4.10 -3.71 -10.01
CA TYR A 205 -4.61 -2.45 -9.45
C TYR A 205 -4.33 -2.36 -7.94
N CYS A 206 -4.64 -3.42 -7.19
CA CYS A 206 -4.43 -3.48 -5.74
C CYS A 206 -2.94 -3.46 -5.33
N GLU A 207 -2.01 -3.97 -6.14
CA GLU A 207 -0.56 -3.83 -5.88
C GLU A 207 -0.14 -2.36 -5.81
N LYS A 208 -0.72 -1.52 -6.67
CA LYS A 208 -0.41 -0.07 -6.74
C LYS A 208 -1.09 0.73 -5.64
N VAL A 209 -2.35 0.40 -5.30
CA VAL A 209 -3.18 1.24 -4.40
C VAL A 209 -3.42 0.66 -3.01
N HIS A 210 -2.84 -0.51 -2.74
CA HIS A 210 -3.05 -1.33 -1.56
C HIS A 210 -4.49 -1.84 -1.41
N VAL A 211 -4.73 -2.73 -0.46
CA VAL A 211 -6.05 -3.33 -0.19
C VAL A 211 -6.41 -3.32 1.30
N GLY A 212 -7.70 -3.30 1.61
CA GLY A 212 -8.19 -3.39 2.99
C GLY A 212 -8.29 -2.04 3.72
N LYS A 213 -8.19 -2.07 5.06
CA LYS A 213 -8.38 -0.89 5.91
C LYS A 213 -7.06 -0.16 6.12
N GLN A 214 -7.17 1.16 6.35
CA GLN A 214 -6.05 2.01 6.77
C GLN A 214 -4.87 2.07 5.77
N THR A 215 -5.15 1.92 4.47
CA THR A 215 -4.17 2.04 3.38
C THR A 215 -3.43 3.38 3.37
N VAL A 216 -4.06 4.46 3.88
CA VAL A 216 -3.42 5.77 4.07
C VAL A 216 -2.19 5.74 4.99
N PHE A 217 -2.16 4.78 5.93
CA PHE A 217 -1.03 4.51 6.83
C PHE A 217 -0.01 3.53 6.23
N GLY A 218 -0.14 3.18 4.95
CA GLY A 218 0.76 2.27 4.24
C GLY A 218 0.45 0.79 4.43
N LEU A 219 -0.66 0.46 5.10
CA LEU A 219 -1.11 -0.92 5.30
C LEU A 219 -1.69 -1.54 4.02
N GLY A 220 -1.73 -2.88 3.99
CA GLY A 220 -2.39 -3.65 2.93
C GLY A 220 -1.67 -3.65 1.58
N ARG A 221 -0.39 -3.29 1.55
CA ARG A 221 0.46 -3.45 0.36
C ARG A 221 0.65 -4.93 0.06
N ILE A 222 0.39 -5.32 -1.18
CA ILE A 222 0.53 -6.69 -1.66
C ILE A 222 1.46 -6.73 -2.86
N SER A 223 2.03 -7.91 -3.12
CA SER A 223 2.60 -8.23 -4.43
C SER A 223 2.03 -9.55 -4.95
N VAL A 224 1.85 -9.67 -6.26
CA VAL A 224 1.33 -10.87 -6.91
C VAL A 224 2.37 -11.43 -7.88
N LYS A 225 2.62 -12.73 -7.80
CA LYS A 225 3.52 -13.45 -8.72
C LYS A 225 2.78 -14.63 -9.33
N ILE A 226 2.82 -14.75 -10.65
CA ILE A 226 2.32 -15.94 -11.37
C ILE A 226 3.32 -17.08 -11.15
N CYS A 227 2.81 -18.25 -10.75
CA CYS A 227 3.63 -19.44 -10.47
C CYS A 227 3.67 -20.44 -11.65
N ASP A 228 2.78 -20.30 -12.64
CA ASP A 228 2.62 -21.26 -13.74
C ASP A 228 3.70 -21.19 -14.83
N LEU A 229 4.59 -20.21 -14.76
CA LEU A 229 5.62 -20.01 -15.77
C LEU A 229 6.87 -20.84 -15.44
N LYS A 230 6.97 -22.01 -16.08
CA LYS A 230 8.25 -22.65 -16.44
C LYS A 230 8.62 -22.30 -17.87
#